data_AF-A0A9K3PCU7-F1
#
_entry.id   AF-A0A9K3PCU7-F1
#
_cell.length_a   1.000
_cell.length_b   1.000
_cell.length_c   1.000
_cell.angle_alpha   90.00
_cell.angle_beta   90.00
_cell.angle_gamma   90.00
#
_symmetry.space_group_name_H-M   'P 1'
#
loop_
_entity.id
_entity.type
_entity.pdbx_description
1 polymer ?
#
loop_
_entity_poly.entity_id
_entity_poly.type
_entity_poly.pdbx_seq_one_letter_code
_entity_poly.pdbx_strand_id
1 'polypeptide(L)'
;MKFNSGNAFSEKLTVEYNEKVELQEVLEKARRFFITDASRLRTSQLRPGGGRTPTGLSSLLESESRPNLDMRFSFITGVVSTEECARFERMVFRTTRGNCYVRFAAIQQPITDPASGMLLEKSVFIIFYKSQAIEAKL
;
A
#
# COMPACT_ATOMS: atom_id res chain seq x y z
N MET A 1 32.26 10.26 34.30
CA MET A 1 31.94 10.09 32.88
C MET A 1 30.44 9.76 32.74
N LYS A 2 29.61 10.71 32.28
CA LYS A 2 28.19 10.49 31.95
C LYS A 2 27.90 11.25 30.64
N PHE A 3 28.07 10.57 29.50
CA PHE A 3 27.81 11.14 28.16
C PHE A 3 26.80 10.31 27.32
N ASN A 4 26.14 9.29 27.88
CA ASN A 4 25.22 8.43 27.11
C ASN A 4 23.74 8.82 27.16
N SER A 5 23.34 9.79 28.00
CA SER A 5 21.91 10.14 28.17
C SER A 5 21.37 11.16 27.17
N GLY A 6 22.23 11.95 26.51
CA GLY A 6 21.81 12.93 25.52
C GLY A 6 21.46 12.31 24.16
N ASN A 7 22.20 11.27 23.75
CA ASN A 7 22.01 10.64 22.44
C ASN A 7 20.72 9.82 22.38
N ALA A 8 20.41 9.06 23.44
CA ALA A 8 19.21 8.22 23.50
C ALA A 8 17.89 9.03 23.45
N PHE A 9 17.89 10.25 23.99
CA PHE A 9 16.71 11.11 23.93
C PHE A 9 16.50 11.69 22.53
N SER A 10 17.59 12.11 21.87
CA SER A 10 17.57 12.56 20.47
C SER A 10 17.13 11.45 19.52
N GLU A 11 17.65 10.24 19.72
CA GLU A 11 17.28 9.04 18.96
C GLU A 11 15.78 8.74 19.11
N LYS A 12 15.27 8.73 20.34
CA LYS A 12 13.85 8.50 20.61
C LYS A 12 12.93 9.54 19.94
N LEU A 13 13.29 10.82 20.02
CA LEU A 13 12.54 11.88 19.35
C LEU A 13 12.52 11.70 17.84
N THR A 14 13.64 11.27 17.26
CA THR A 14 13.76 11.03 15.82
C THR A 14 12.88 9.86 15.39
N VAL A 15 12.88 8.75 16.15
CA VAL A 15 12.00 7.60 15.91
C VAL A 15 10.53 8.01 15.92
N GLU A 16 10.08 8.66 17.00
CA GLU A 16 8.68 9.10 17.15
C GLU A 16 8.25 10.10 16.08
N TYR A 17 9.16 10.97 15.65
CA TYR A 17 8.93 11.89 14.54
C TYR A 17 8.78 11.13 13.22
N ASN A 18 9.70 10.22 12.93
CA ASN A 18 9.69 9.41 11.70
C ASN A 18 8.42 8.57 11.60
N GLU A 19 8.00 7.92 12.69
CA GLU A 19 6.75 7.14 12.73
C GLU A 19 5.53 7.98 12.35
N LYS A 20 5.45 9.23 12.84
CA LYS A 20 4.36 10.15 12.49
C LYS A 20 4.40 10.57 11.02
N VAL A 21 5.59 10.86 10.50
CA VAL A 21 5.78 11.19 9.08
C VAL A 21 5.36 10.03 8.20
N GLU A 22 5.78 8.81 8.52
CA GLU A 22 5.41 7.61 7.78
C GLU A 22 3.91 7.36 7.80
N LEU A 23 3.27 7.46 8.96
CA LEU A 23 1.82 7.31 9.09
C LEU A 23 1.06 8.36 8.27
N GLN A 24 1.50 9.61 8.29
CA GLN A 24 0.90 10.68 7.51
C GLN A 24 1.01 10.40 6.01
N GLU A 25 2.19 10.00 5.55
CA GLU A 25 2.46 9.66 4.16
C GLU A 25 1.64 8.46 3.69
N VAL A 26 1.53 7.43 4.54
CA VAL A 26 0.70 6.25 4.31
C VAL A 26 -0.76 6.66 4.08
N LEU A 27 -1.34 7.47 4.97
CA LEU A 27 -2.75 7.90 4.84
C LEU A 27 -2.99 8.71 3.56
N GLU A 28 -2.08 9.63 3.23
CA GLU A 28 -2.21 10.50 2.08
C GLU A 28 -2.11 9.74 0.76
N LYS A 29 -1.15 8.81 0.66
CA LYS A 29 -0.93 8.00 -0.55
C LYS A 29 -1.92 6.86 -0.69
N ALA A 30 -2.28 6.18 0.42
CA ALA A 30 -3.31 5.14 0.42
C ALA A 30 -4.64 5.68 -0.14
N ARG A 31 -5.05 6.88 0.27
CA ARG A 31 -6.25 7.54 -0.26
C ARG A 31 -6.23 7.67 -1.78
N ARG A 32 -5.08 8.02 -2.37
CA ARG A 32 -4.94 8.14 -3.84
C ARG A 32 -5.05 6.79 -4.55
N PHE A 33 -4.50 5.73 -3.94
CA PHE A 33 -4.64 4.38 -4.47
C PHE A 33 -6.10 3.92 -4.47
N PHE A 34 -6.89 4.22 -3.43
CA PHE A 34 -8.32 3.89 -3.45
C PHE A 34 -9.06 4.53 -4.61
N ILE A 35 -8.83 5.82 -4.86
CA ILE A 35 -9.54 6.55 -5.93
C ILE A 35 -9.16 5.99 -7.31
N THR A 36 -7.88 5.70 -7.52
CA THR A 36 -7.35 5.31 -8.82
C THR A 36 -7.58 3.83 -9.13
N ASP A 37 -7.34 2.95 -8.16
CA ASP A 37 -7.19 1.52 -8.39
C ASP A 37 -8.40 0.71 -7.96
N ALA A 38 -9.21 1.16 -7.00
CA ALA A 38 -10.44 0.45 -6.64
C ALA A 38 -11.42 0.37 -7.83
N SER A 39 -11.46 1.41 -8.68
CA SER A 39 -12.26 1.41 -9.91
C SER A 39 -11.73 0.44 -10.97
N ARG A 40 -10.40 0.31 -11.10
CA ARG A 40 -9.76 -0.61 -12.05
C ARG A 40 -9.91 -2.07 -11.61
N LEU A 41 -9.74 -2.36 -10.33
CA LEU A 41 -9.90 -3.70 -9.77
C LEU A 41 -11.34 -4.22 -9.91
N ARG A 42 -12.34 -3.33 -9.84
CA ARG A 42 -13.75 -3.64 -10.16
C ARG A 42 -13.93 -4.03 -11.62
N THR A 43 -13.37 -3.25 -12.54
CA THR A 43 -13.57 -3.42 -14.00
C THR A 43 -12.79 -4.61 -14.56
N SER A 44 -11.63 -4.96 -13.97
CA SER A 44 -10.77 -6.06 -14.47
C SER A 44 -11.31 -7.47 -14.20
N GLN A 45 -12.46 -7.64 -13.54
CA GLN A 45 -13.08 -8.95 -13.32
C GLN A 45 -13.72 -9.57 -14.58
N LEU A 46 -13.56 -8.97 -15.76
CA LEU A 46 -13.81 -9.64 -17.03
C LEU A 46 -12.51 -10.27 -17.56
N ARG A 47 -12.33 -11.56 -17.23
CA ARG A 47 -11.45 -12.59 -17.83
C ARG A 47 -10.13 -12.89 -17.11
N PRO A 48 -9.96 -14.18 -16.76
CA PRO A 48 -9.27 -15.07 -17.69
C PRO A 48 -10.03 -16.39 -17.94
N GLY A 49 -10.41 -16.64 -19.20
CA GLY A 49 -10.83 -17.96 -19.69
C GLY A 49 -12.32 -18.12 -20.05
N GLY A 50 -12.61 -18.19 -21.36
CA GLY A 50 -13.77 -18.92 -21.91
C GLY A 50 -15.10 -18.16 -22.07
N GLY A 51 -15.60 -18.10 -23.31
CA GLY A 51 -17.02 -17.86 -23.61
C GLY A 51 -17.38 -16.46 -24.10
N ARG A 52 -17.92 -16.39 -25.32
CA ARG A 52 -18.68 -15.27 -25.89
C ARG A 52 -20.13 -15.39 -25.40
N THR A 53 -20.64 -14.38 -24.69
CA THR A 53 -22.06 -13.99 -24.75
C THR A 53 -22.13 -12.46 -24.71
N PRO A 54 -22.83 -11.80 -25.65
CA PRO A 54 -22.96 -10.35 -25.65
C PRO A 54 -24.22 -9.96 -24.87
N THR A 55 -24.09 -9.72 -23.57
CA THR A 55 -25.14 -9.07 -22.79
C THR A 55 -24.50 -8.11 -21.79
N GLY A 56 -24.05 -6.96 -22.32
CA GLY A 56 -23.34 -5.92 -21.56
C GLY A 56 -23.98 -4.55 -21.71
N LEU A 57 -25.31 -4.49 -21.82
CA LEU A 57 -26.08 -3.24 -21.97
C LEU A 57 -26.48 -2.61 -20.62
N SER A 58 -25.87 -3.01 -19.52
CA SER A 58 -26.32 -2.64 -18.16
C SER A 58 -25.26 -1.89 -17.34
N SER A 59 -24.67 -0.82 -17.85
CA SER A 59 -24.07 0.22 -16.98
C SER A 59 -23.72 1.51 -17.74
N LEU A 60 -24.66 2.06 -18.52
CA LEU A 60 -24.44 3.32 -19.24
C LEU A 60 -25.37 4.47 -18.82
N LEU A 61 -26.13 4.35 -17.73
CA LEU A 61 -26.87 5.50 -17.20
C LEU A 61 -26.96 5.48 -15.67
N GLU A 62 -26.48 6.58 -15.10
CA GLU A 62 -26.89 7.23 -13.85
C GLU A 62 -26.98 6.39 -12.57
N SER A 63 -26.08 6.68 -11.62
CA SER A 63 -26.51 7.48 -10.46
C SER A 63 -25.30 8.07 -9.69
N GLU A 64 -25.43 9.35 -9.37
CA GLU A 64 -24.80 10.01 -8.22
C GLU A 64 -25.10 9.20 -6.96
N SER A 65 -24.26 8.23 -6.63
CA SER A 65 -24.43 7.39 -5.45
C SER A 65 -23.06 6.87 -5.03
N ARG A 66 -22.63 7.36 -3.86
CA ARG A 66 -21.60 6.87 -2.92
C ARG A 66 -20.82 5.66 -3.41
N PRO A 67 -19.47 5.63 -3.32
CA PRO A 67 -18.67 4.52 -3.82
C PRO A 67 -19.23 3.19 -3.30
N ASN A 68 -19.94 2.49 -4.20
CA ASN A 68 -20.73 1.30 -3.90
C ASN A 68 -19.78 0.23 -3.36
N LEU A 69 -19.93 -0.03 -2.06
CA LEU A 69 -19.07 -0.81 -1.17
C LEU A 69 -19.34 -2.33 -1.30
N ASP A 70 -19.60 -2.82 -2.52
CA ASP A 70 -20.14 -4.17 -2.74
C ASP A 70 -19.17 -5.14 -3.42
N MET A 71 -17.91 -4.74 -3.62
CA MET A 71 -16.82 -5.67 -3.90
C MET A 71 -15.61 -5.26 -3.06
N ARG A 72 -15.69 -5.54 -1.76
CA ARG A 72 -14.72 -5.09 -0.76
C ARG A 72 -13.44 -5.92 -0.85
N PHE A 73 -12.47 -5.42 -1.61
CA PHE A 73 -11.09 -5.82 -1.38
C PHE A 73 -10.68 -5.31 0.00
N SER A 74 -10.10 -6.19 0.81
CA SER A 74 -9.36 -5.79 2.00
C SER A 74 -7.98 -5.31 1.58
N PHE A 75 -7.32 -4.54 2.46
CA PHE A 75 -6.02 -3.98 2.15
C PHE A 75 -5.11 -3.93 3.38
N ILE A 76 -3.81 -4.03 3.12
CA ILE A 76 -2.75 -3.75 4.09
C ILE A 76 -1.88 -2.65 3.49
N THR A 77 -1.44 -1.71 4.32
CA THR A 77 -0.61 -0.58 3.91
C THR A 77 0.57 -0.44 4.86
N GLY A 78 1.67 0.12 4.37
CA GLY A 78 2.85 0.37 5.19
C GLY A 78 3.94 1.08 4.40
N VAL A 79 5.15 1.09 4.94
CA VAL A 79 6.34 1.64 4.30
C VAL A 79 7.39 0.57 4.10
N VAL A 80 8.18 0.72 3.05
CA VAL A 80 9.32 -0.14 2.73
C VAL A 80 10.44 0.74 2.15
N SER A 81 11.70 0.34 2.32
CA SER A 81 12.82 1.02 1.65
C SER A 81 12.62 0.99 0.14
N THR A 82 12.85 2.12 -0.54
CA THR A 82 12.59 2.24 -1.98
C THR A 82 13.37 1.23 -2.82
N GLU A 83 14.60 0.90 -2.39
CA GLU A 83 15.44 -0.13 -3.02
C GLU A 83 14.85 -1.55 -2.91
N GLU A 84 14.03 -1.82 -1.88
CA GLU A 84 13.47 -3.14 -1.62
C GLU A 84 12.11 -3.37 -2.29
N CYS A 85 11.48 -2.32 -2.86
CA CYS A 85 10.15 -2.39 -3.49
C CYS A 85 10.01 -3.58 -4.45
N ALA A 86 10.96 -3.75 -5.38
CA ALA A 86 10.92 -4.83 -6.37
C ALA A 86 11.10 -6.23 -5.74
N ARG A 87 11.84 -6.34 -4.63
CA ARG A 87 11.99 -7.61 -3.89
C ARG A 87 10.72 -7.92 -3.11
N PHE A 88 10.15 -6.92 -2.45
CA PHE A 88 8.90 -7.02 -1.70
C PHE A 88 7.73 -7.45 -2.60
N GLU A 89 7.56 -6.81 -3.76
CA GLU A 89 6.50 -7.16 -4.72
C GLU A 89 6.61 -8.62 -5.18
N ARG A 90 7.83 -9.06 -5.54
CA ARG A 90 8.07 -10.45 -5.94
C ARG A 90 7.77 -11.44 -4.82
N MET A 91 8.09 -11.10 -3.57
CA MET A 91 7.77 -11.91 -2.41
C MET A 91 6.25 -12.06 -2.25
N VAL A 92 5.52 -10.93 -2.24
CA VAL A 92 4.06 -10.92 -2.13
C VAL A 92 3.42 -11.71 -3.27
N PHE A 93 3.86 -11.51 -4.52
CA PHE A 93 3.35 -12.24 -5.68
C PHE A 93 3.53 -13.75 -5.54
N ARG A 94 4.71 -14.21 -5.11
CA ARG A 94 5.03 -15.64 -4.96
C ARG A 94 4.22 -16.27 -3.82
N THR A 95 4.20 -15.63 -2.66
CA THR A 95 3.51 -16.13 -1.46
C THR A 95 2.00 -16.21 -1.68
N THR A 96 1.44 -15.21 -2.36
CA THR A 96 0.00 -15.15 -2.64
C THR A 96 -0.39 -15.79 -3.96
N ARG A 97 0.58 -16.26 -4.76
CA ARG A 97 0.39 -16.82 -6.11
C ARG A 97 -0.42 -15.89 -7.03
N GLY A 98 -0.10 -14.60 -7.01
CA GLY A 98 -0.77 -13.59 -7.84
C GLY A 98 -2.18 -13.21 -7.40
N ASN A 99 -2.61 -13.59 -6.18
CA ASN A 99 -3.94 -13.24 -5.65
C ASN A 99 -3.98 -11.85 -4.99
N CYS A 100 -2.85 -11.13 -4.98
CA CYS A 100 -2.74 -9.76 -4.48
C CYS A 100 -2.37 -8.79 -5.59
N TYR A 101 -2.81 -7.55 -5.44
CA TYR A 101 -2.37 -6.42 -6.25
C TYR A 101 -1.61 -5.43 -5.35
N VAL A 102 -0.34 -5.17 -5.69
CA VAL A 102 0.54 -4.30 -4.89
C VAL A 102 0.78 -3.00 -5.64
N ARG A 103 0.79 -1.87 -4.92
CA ARG A 103 1.19 -0.56 -5.45
C ARG A 103 2.12 0.15 -4.51
N PHE A 104 3.05 0.92 -5.08
CA PHE A 104 4.02 1.73 -4.36
C PHE A 104 3.89 3.20 -4.73
N ALA A 105 4.24 4.08 -3.79
CA ALA A 105 4.44 5.50 -4.03
C ALA A 105 5.58 6.01 -3.14
N ALA A 106 6.60 6.58 -3.78
CA ALA A 106 7.75 7.14 -3.10
C ALA A 106 7.37 8.29 -2.14
N ILE A 107 7.92 8.26 -0.93
CA ILE A 107 7.90 9.40 -0.01
C ILE A 107 8.92 10.41 -0.53
N GLN A 108 8.48 11.64 -0.80
CA GLN A 108 9.34 12.62 -1.49
C GLN A 108 10.50 13.09 -0.61
N GLN A 109 10.27 13.20 0.69
CA GLN A 109 11.27 13.61 1.65
C GLN A 109 11.91 12.36 2.26
N PRO A 110 13.23 12.17 2.14
CA PRO A 110 13.89 11.02 2.75
C PRO A 110 13.81 11.11 4.28
N ILE A 111 13.79 9.95 4.93
CA ILE A 111 13.61 9.82 6.37
C ILE A 111 14.96 9.55 7.02
N THR A 112 15.30 10.30 8.07
CA THR A 112 16.58 10.18 8.76
C THR A 112 16.63 8.90 9.60
N ASP A 113 17.62 8.05 9.39
CA ASP A 113 17.89 6.91 10.25
C ASP A 113 18.35 7.37 11.64
N PRO A 114 17.65 6.98 12.73
CA PRO A 114 17.95 7.48 14.08
C PRO A 114 19.31 7.02 14.62
N ALA A 115 19.86 5.91 14.11
CA ALA A 115 21.13 5.35 14.58
C ALA A 115 22.35 5.88 13.80
N SER A 116 22.26 5.95 12.47
CA SER A 116 23.36 6.39 11.60
C SER A 116 23.28 7.86 11.19
N GLY A 117 22.11 8.49 11.32
CA GLY A 117 21.86 9.85 10.82
C GLY A 117 21.75 9.94 9.29
N MET A 118 21.78 8.82 8.58
CA MET A 118 21.70 8.80 7.12
C MET A 118 20.27 9.02 6.63
N LEU A 119 20.13 9.63 5.46
CA LEU A 119 18.84 9.81 4.79
C LEU A 119 18.45 8.52 4.05
N LEU A 120 17.28 7.98 4.37
CA LEU A 120 16.73 6.77 3.76
C LEU A 120 15.55 7.11 2.86
N GLU A 121 15.60 6.64 1.62
CA GLU A 121 14.45 6.71 0.71
C GLU A 121 13.45 5.60 1.04
N LYS A 122 12.20 5.98 1.30
CA LYS A 122 11.12 5.05 1.58
C LYS A 122 9.96 5.23 0.61
N SER A 123 9.20 4.17 0.44
CA SER A 123 7.98 4.13 -0.37
C SER A 123 6.83 3.59 0.45
N VAL A 124 5.67 4.23 0.36
CA VAL A 124 4.41 3.67 0.85
C VAL A 124 4.00 2.54 -0.08
N PHE A 125 3.60 1.42 0.48
CA PHE A 125 2.95 0.34 -0.26
C PHE A 125 1.50 0.18 0.17
N ILE A 126 0.66 -0.31 -0.74
CA ILE A 126 -0.66 -0.86 -0.46
C ILE A 126 -0.80 -2.20 -1.16
N ILE A 127 -1.37 -3.19 -0.45
CA ILE A 127 -1.66 -4.53 -0.96
C ILE A 127 -3.16 -4.73 -0.91
N PHE A 128 -3.79 -4.94 -2.06
CA PHE A 128 -5.21 -5.29 -2.15
C PHE A 128 -5.38 -6.80 -2.28
N TYR A 129 -6.31 -7.38 -1.51
CA TYR A 129 -6.62 -8.81 -1.52
C TYR A 129 -8.12 -9.06 -1.26
N LYS A 130 -8.60 -10.26 -1.60
CA LYS A 130 -10.04 -10.61 -1.56
C LYS A 130 -10.47 -11.47 -0.37
N SER A 131 -9.56 -12.20 0.27
CA SER A 131 -9.93 -13.19 1.29
C SER A 131 -8.97 -13.20 2.47
N GLN A 132 -9.49 -13.56 3.64
CA GLN A 132 -8.73 -13.73 4.88
C GLN A 132 -7.65 -14.82 4.77
N ALA A 133 -7.85 -15.81 3.89
CA ALA A 133 -6.83 -16.83 3.61
C ALA A 133 -5.59 -16.26 2.89
N ILE A 134 -5.73 -15.14 2.18
CA ILE A 134 -4.60 -14.40 1.62
C ILE A 134 -3.97 -13.51 2.67
N GLU A 135 -4.78 -12.89 3.53
CA GLU A 135 -4.31 -12.10 4.67
C GLU A 135 -3.38 -12.91 5.59
N ALA A 136 -3.73 -14.16 5.90
CA ALA A 136 -2.89 -15.04 6.72
C ALA A 136 -1.53 -15.42 6.10
N LYS A 137 -1.28 -15.04 4.84
CA LYS A 137 -0.01 -15.28 4.12
C LYS A 137 0.83 -14.00 3.96
N LEU A 138 0.25 -12.84 4.24
CA LEU A 138 0.90 -11.53 4.16
C LEU A 138 1.52 -11.18 5.51
#